data_AF-A0A2V8SM19-F1
#
_entry.id   AF-A0A2V8SM19-F1
#
_cell.length_a   1.000
_cell.length_b   1.000
_cell.length_c   1.000
_cell.angle_alpha   90.00
_cell.angle_beta   90.00
_cell.angle_gamma   90.00
#
_symmetry.space_group_name_H-M   'P 1'
#
loop_
_entity.id
_entity.type
_entity.pdbx_description
1 polymer ?
#
loop_
_entity_poly.entity_id
_entity_poly.type
_entity_poly.pdbx_seq_one_letter_code
_entity_poly.pdbx_strand_id
1 'polypeptide(L)'
;MGLTTNLKLLGAFLLVSTVIGTVRFVQQLNFYEESIFTDPAVFQVPETSIDIILERRNIHPFLAEYERTLVLRIDGKDVLRKEVAVDTGGYSRMNVFRLSADEYFLQGKLSADSFYLDVSRTSLIQLNEKPLAAGRFIGSFDHDESGWRFIPVSERQMLQGGI
;
A
#
# COMPACT_ATOMS: atom_id res chain seq x y z
N MET A 1 31.59 15.61 -51.47
CA MET A 1 30.26 14.94 -51.54
C MET A 1 29.88 14.17 -50.25
N GLY A 2 30.60 14.32 -49.12
CA GLY A 2 30.31 13.57 -47.88
C GLY A 2 29.64 14.35 -46.73
N LEU A 3 29.65 15.69 -46.77
CA LEU A 3 29.13 16.53 -45.67
C LEU A 3 27.59 16.51 -45.57
N THR A 4 26.91 16.46 -46.72
CA THR A 4 25.44 16.45 -46.82
C THR A 4 24.82 15.13 -46.33
N THR A 5 25.57 14.03 -46.44
CA THR A 5 25.10 12.69 -46.03
C THR A 5 25.12 12.54 -44.52
N ASN A 6 26.17 13.05 -43.86
CA ASN A 6 26.29 13.03 -42.40
C ASN A 6 25.23 13.91 -41.71
N LEU A 7 24.86 15.05 -42.31
CA LEU A 7 23.83 15.94 -41.76
C LEU A 7 22.42 15.33 -41.81
N LYS A 8 22.11 14.59 -42.88
CA LYS A 8 20.84 13.86 -43.04
C LYS A 8 20.72 12.70 -42.04
N LEU A 9 21.82 11.99 -41.79
CA LEU A 9 21.88 10.90 -40.82
C LEU A 9 21.67 11.41 -39.38
N LEU A 10 22.29 12.54 -39.02
CA LEU A 10 22.11 13.15 -37.70
C LEU A 10 20.67 13.63 -37.48
N GLY A 11 20.06 14.25 -38.50
CA GLY A 11 18.66 14.68 -38.46
C GLY A 11 17.69 13.51 -38.30
N ALA A 12 17.91 12.41 -39.02
CA ALA A 12 17.11 11.20 -38.89
C ALA A 12 17.23 10.56 -37.50
N PHE A 13 18.44 10.52 -36.93
CA PHE A 13 18.68 9.96 -35.59
C PHE A 13 17.96 10.77 -34.49
N LEU A 14 18.02 12.11 -34.54
CA LEU A 14 17.34 12.97 -33.58
C LEU A 14 15.81 12.88 -33.68
N LEU A 15 15.27 12.72 -34.88
CA LEU A 15 13.83 12.53 -35.10
C LEU A 15 13.37 11.19 -34.51
N VAL A 16 14.10 10.11 -34.80
CA VAL A 16 13.78 8.77 -34.27
C VAL A 16 13.90 8.74 -32.75
N SER A 17 14.94 9.35 -32.16
CA SER A 17 15.08 9.38 -30.69
C SER A 17 13.97 10.18 -30.01
N THR A 18 13.55 11.30 -30.61
CA THR A 18 12.44 12.13 -30.09
C THR A 18 11.11 11.39 -30.20
N VAL A 19 10.85 10.69 -31.30
CA VAL A 19 9.64 9.88 -31.48
C VAL A 19 9.62 8.70 -30.50
N ILE A 20 10.73 7.98 -30.32
CA ILE A 20 10.81 6.89 -29.34
C ILE A 20 10.61 7.43 -27.92
N GLY A 21 11.25 8.55 -27.57
CA GLY A 21 11.12 9.18 -26.26
C GLY A 21 9.69 9.63 -25.95
N THR A 22 9.03 10.28 -26.92
CA THR A 22 7.63 10.71 -26.77
C THR A 22 6.66 9.54 -26.70
N VAL A 23 6.84 8.49 -27.51
CA VAL A 23 6.02 7.27 -27.42
C VAL A 23 6.19 6.60 -26.07
N ARG A 24 7.42 6.47 -25.56
CA ARG A 24 7.68 5.92 -24.22
C ARG A 24 7.03 6.76 -23.12
N PHE A 25 7.12 8.08 -23.22
CA PHE A 25 6.50 8.99 -22.27
C PHE A 25 4.96 8.90 -22.29
N VAL A 26 4.34 8.83 -23.46
CA VAL A 26 2.89 8.66 -23.61
C VAL A 26 2.43 7.30 -23.09
N GLN A 27 3.16 6.22 -23.38
CA GLN A 27 2.85 4.90 -22.82
C GLN A 27 2.94 4.89 -21.30
N GLN A 28 3.89 5.63 -20.74
CA GLN A 28 4.06 5.75 -19.29
C GLN A 28 2.95 6.60 -18.64
N LEU A 29 2.46 7.64 -19.32
CA LEU A 29 1.28 8.39 -18.88
C LEU A 29 0.00 7.54 -18.93
N ASN A 30 -0.18 6.74 -19.98
CA ASN A 30 -1.34 5.84 -20.09
C ASN A 30 -1.31 4.77 -19.00
N PHE A 31 -0.13 4.25 -18.65
CA PHE A 31 0.04 3.33 -17.52
C PHE A 31 -0.25 4.00 -16.16
N TYR A 32 -0.06 5.31 -16.05
CA TYR A 32 -0.40 6.08 -14.85
C TYR A 32 -1.92 6.28 -14.70
N GLU A 33 -2.67 6.44 -15.79
CA GLU A 33 -4.14 6.38 -15.70
C GLU A 33 -4.63 4.99 -15.27
N GLU A 34 -3.92 3.91 -15.62
CA GLU A 34 -4.18 2.59 -15.06
C GLU A 34 -3.75 2.47 -13.58
N SER A 35 -2.89 3.34 -13.03
CA SER A 35 -2.53 3.32 -11.60
C SER A 35 -3.61 3.87 -10.66
N ILE A 36 -4.83 4.09 -11.16
CA ILE A 36 -6.05 4.35 -10.37
C ILE A 36 -6.50 3.08 -9.63
N PHE A 37 -6.00 1.89 -9.99
CA PHE A 37 -6.33 0.66 -9.29
C PHE A 37 -5.80 0.65 -7.86
N THR A 38 -6.72 0.60 -6.91
CA THR A 38 -6.44 0.29 -5.52
C THR A 38 -6.01 -1.17 -5.40
N ASP A 39 -4.90 -1.41 -4.70
CA ASP A 39 -4.38 -2.74 -4.41
C ASP A 39 -4.73 -3.12 -2.96
N PRO A 40 -5.70 -4.02 -2.73
CA PRO A 40 -6.18 -4.34 -1.39
C PRO A 40 -5.41 -5.51 -0.77
N ALA A 41 -4.97 -5.32 0.48
CA ALA A 41 -4.54 -6.43 1.33
C ALA A 41 -5.63 -6.75 2.34
N VAL A 42 -6.08 -8.01 2.38
CA VAL A 42 -7.26 -8.43 3.15
C VAL A 42 -6.86 -9.37 4.28
N PHE A 43 -7.28 -9.04 5.50
CA PHE A 43 -7.32 -9.96 6.63
C PHE A 43 -8.78 -10.32 6.93
N GLN A 44 -9.16 -11.56 6.64
CA GLN A 44 -10.47 -12.08 7.04
C GLN A 44 -10.43 -12.53 8.50
N VAL A 45 -11.35 -12.02 9.31
CA VAL A 45 -11.50 -12.45 10.70
C VAL A 45 -12.04 -13.90 10.71
N PRO A 46 -11.34 -14.85 11.36
CA PRO A 46 -11.68 -16.27 11.28
C PRO A 46 -13.14 -16.56 11.65
N GLU A 47 -13.78 -17.44 10.88
CA GLU A 47 -15.17 -17.91 11.10
C GLU A 47 -16.23 -16.79 11.04
N THR A 48 -15.90 -15.65 10.40
CA THR A 48 -16.84 -14.53 10.21
C THR A 48 -16.85 -14.03 8.76
N SER A 49 -17.80 -13.16 8.46
CA SER A 49 -17.91 -12.40 7.20
C SER A 49 -17.22 -11.02 7.27
N ILE A 50 -16.30 -10.84 8.21
CA ILE A 50 -15.66 -9.57 8.52
C ILE A 50 -14.26 -9.54 7.92
N ASP A 51 -13.98 -8.49 7.15
CA ASP A 51 -12.68 -8.21 6.58
C ASP A 51 -12.11 -6.91 7.13
N ILE A 52 -10.86 -6.95 7.54
CA ILE A 52 -10.01 -5.78 7.80
C ILE A 52 -9.11 -5.62 6.59
N ILE A 53 -9.24 -4.52 5.86
CA ILE A 53 -8.60 -4.33 4.57
C ILE A 53 -7.71 -3.09 4.63
N LEU A 54 -6.46 -3.21 4.19
CA LEU A 54 -5.58 -2.08 3.95
C LEU A 54 -5.39 -1.90 2.44
N GLU A 55 -6.09 -0.91 1.91
CA GLU A 55 -6.01 -0.48 0.53
C GLU A 55 -4.80 0.42 0.32
N ARG A 56 -4.08 0.26 -0.79
CA ARG A 56 -3.04 1.20 -1.23
C ARG A 56 -3.30 1.68 -2.65
N ARG A 57 -3.01 2.96 -2.91
CA ARG A 57 -3.09 3.57 -4.23
C ARG A 57 -1.79 4.32 -4.51
N ASN A 58 -1.15 4.00 -5.63
CA ASN A 58 0.08 4.70 -6.00
C ASN A 58 -0.24 6.17 -6.30
N ILE A 59 0.53 7.09 -5.72
CA ILE A 59 0.37 8.54 -5.93
C ILE A 59 1.50 9.16 -6.74
N HIS A 60 2.60 8.42 -6.98
CA HIS A 60 3.77 8.94 -7.69
C HIS A 60 4.27 7.98 -8.79
N PRO A 61 4.50 8.45 -10.03
CA PRO A 61 4.85 7.57 -11.16
C PRO A 61 6.19 6.85 -11.04
N PHE A 62 7.12 7.38 -10.25
CA PHE A 62 8.50 6.87 -10.14
C PHE A 62 8.94 6.54 -8.71
N LEU A 63 8.14 6.92 -7.72
CA LEU A 63 8.47 6.71 -6.31
C LEU A 63 7.51 5.68 -5.75
N ALA A 64 7.99 4.90 -4.79
CA ALA A 64 7.16 3.93 -4.08
C ALA A 64 6.28 4.64 -3.03
N GLU A 65 5.54 5.66 -3.45
CA GLU A 65 4.66 6.44 -2.57
C GLU A 65 3.20 6.03 -2.75
N TYR A 66 2.52 5.76 -1.64
CA TYR A 66 1.15 5.27 -1.66
C TYR A 66 0.27 6.02 -0.66
N GLU A 67 -0.88 6.48 -1.14
CA GLU A 67 -2.02 6.73 -0.27
C GLU A 67 -2.55 5.40 0.26
N ARG A 68 -2.95 5.38 1.53
CA ARG A 68 -3.44 4.17 2.19
C ARG A 68 -4.78 4.43 2.88
N THR A 69 -5.69 3.48 2.74
CA THR A 69 -7.01 3.53 3.38
C THR A 69 -7.26 2.24 4.16
N LEU A 70 -7.56 2.36 5.44
CA LEU A 70 -8.05 1.25 6.25
C LEU A 70 -9.56 1.15 6.10
N VAL A 71 -10.03 -0.06 5.79
CA VAL A 71 -11.44 -0.35 5.54
C VAL A 71 -11.87 -1.50 6.44
N LEU A 72 -13.00 -1.33 7.12
CA LEU A 72 -13.72 -2.43 7.76
C LEU A 72 -14.90 -2.79 6.85
N ARG A 73 -14.96 -4.06 6.46
CA ARG A 73 -16.04 -4.61 5.65
C ARG A 73 -16.75 -5.72 6.42
N ILE A 74 -18.08 -5.66 6.44
CA ILE A 74 -18.95 -6.65 7.10
C ILE A 74 -19.98 -7.10 6.08
N ASP A 75 -20.13 -8.42 5.90
CA ASP A 75 -21.07 -9.00 4.94
C ASP A 75 -20.91 -8.43 3.51
N GLY A 76 -19.66 -8.20 3.10
CA GLY A 76 -19.33 -7.64 1.79
C GLY A 76 -19.56 -6.13 1.63
N LYS A 77 -20.00 -5.42 2.67
CA LYS A 77 -20.23 -3.97 2.65
C LYS A 77 -19.17 -3.23 3.45
N ASP A 78 -18.60 -2.19 2.86
CA ASP A 78 -17.70 -1.27 3.55
C ASP A 78 -18.49 -0.46 4.58
N VAL A 79 -18.27 -0.71 5.86
CA VAL A 79 -18.97 -0.04 6.97
C VAL A 79 -18.15 1.08 7.59
N LEU A 80 -16.83 1.04 7.44
CA LEU A 80 -15.92 2.10 7.88
C LEU A 80 -14.76 2.23 6.89
N ARG A 81 -14.39 3.46 6.57
CA ARG A 81 -13.23 3.81 5.74
C ARG A 81 -12.47 4.94 6.41
N LYS A 82 -11.15 4.82 6.53
CA LYS A 82 -10.30 5.82 7.17
C LYS A 82 -8.97 5.92 6.44
N GLU A 83 -8.61 7.13 6.03
CA GLU A 83 -7.27 7.44 5.54
C GLU A 83 -6.25 7.24 6.67
N VAL A 84 -5.16 6.52 6.37
CA VAL A 84 -4.04 6.32 7.29
C VAL A 84 -2.80 7.04 6.74
N ALA A 85 -1.68 7.01 7.46
CA ALA A 85 -0.51 7.77 7.02
C ALA A 85 -0.08 7.36 5.60
N VAL A 86 0.40 8.31 4.80
CA VAL A 86 0.98 8.00 3.48
C VAL A 86 2.21 7.13 3.67
N ASP A 87 2.37 6.10 2.84
CA ASP A 87 3.64 5.37 2.76
C ASP A 87 4.57 6.10 1.79
N THR A 88 5.70 6.59 2.27
CA THR A 88 6.70 7.33 1.49
C THR A 88 7.87 6.45 1.03
N GLY A 89 7.61 5.19 0.66
CA GLY A 89 8.62 4.30 0.08
C GLY A 89 9.44 3.48 1.08
N GLY A 90 8.80 2.88 2.08
CA GLY A 90 9.47 1.96 3.01
C GLY A 90 8.82 1.83 4.39
N TYR A 91 7.61 2.37 4.54
CA TYR A 91 6.83 2.41 5.77
C TYR A 91 5.45 1.77 5.59
N SER A 92 5.22 1.04 4.49
CA SER A 92 3.95 0.39 4.13
C SER A 92 3.41 -0.56 5.19
N ARG A 93 4.32 -1.25 5.91
CA ARG A 93 3.94 -2.31 6.82
C ARG A 93 3.04 -1.80 7.93
N MET A 94 1.94 -2.52 8.13
CA MET A 94 1.05 -2.35 9.28
C MET A 94 0.87 -3.68 10.00
N ASN A 95 1.40 -3.76 11.22
CA ASN A 95 1.24 -4.93 12.08
C ASN A 95 -0.17 -4.98 12.65
N VAL A 96 -0.72 -6.18 12.80
CA VAL A 96 -2.03 -6.40 13.39
C VAL A 96 -1.88 -7.26 14.64
N PHE A 97 -2.42 -6.75 15.74
CA PHE A 97 -2.48 -7.42 17.03
C PHE A 97 -3.94 -7.66 17.39
N ARG A 98 -4.24 -8.86 17.85
CA ARG A 98 -5.54 -9.21 18.42
C ARG A 98 -5.53 -8.89 19.91
N LEU A 99 -6.39 -7.98 20.34
CA LEU A 99 -6.57 -7.62 21.75
C LEU A 99 -7.63 -8.52 22.41
N SER A 100 -8.74 -8.75 21.72
CA SER A 100 -9.83 -9.65 22.15
C SER A 100 -10.51 -10.31 20.94
N ALA A 101 -11.74 -10.83 21.09
CA ALA A 101 -12.45 -11.48 20.00
C ALA A 101 -12.71 -10.51 18.83
N ASP A 102 -13.11 -9.28 19.17
CA ASP A 102 -13.60 -8.25 18.24
C ASP A 102 -12.72 -6.99 18.22
N GLU A 103 -11.68 -6.95 19.05
CA GLU A 103 -10.81 -5.78 19.20
C GLU A 103 -9.42 -6.06 18.64
N TYR A 104 -8.97 -5.14 17.78
CA TYR A 104 -7.70 -5.21 17.07
C TYR A 104 -6.92 -3.92 17.26
N PHE A 105 -5.60 -4.06 17.41
CA PHE A 105 -4.67 -2.95 17.37
C PHE A 105 -3.86 -3.04 16.09
N LEU A 106 -3.95 -2.00 15.26
CA LEU A 106 -3.19 -1.85 14.04
C LEU A 106 -2.05 -0.87 14.28
N GLN A 107 -0.84 -1.28 13.94
CA GLN A 107 0.37 -0.50 14.20
C GLN A 107 1.18 -0.34 12.93
N GLY A 108 1.17 0.86 12.38
CA GLY A 108 2.13 1.31 11.39
C GLY A 108 3.50 1.60 12.02
N LYS A 109 4.46 1.95 11.16
CA LYS A 109 5.84 2.25 11.59
C LYS A 109 5.98 3.63 12.26
N LEU A 110 5.10 4.57 11.92
CA LEU A 110 5.02 5.88 12.58
C LEU A 110 4.07 5.80 13.78
N SER A 111 4.39 6.49 14.88
CA SER A 111 3.53 6.49 16.08
C SER A 111 2.12 7.00 15.79
N ALA A 112 2.01 8.03 14.94
CA ALA A 112 0.73 8.58 14.48
C ALA A 112 -0.05 7.65 13.53
N ASP A 113 0.53 6.52 13.11
CA ASP A 113 -0.10 5.53 12.21
C ASP A 113 -0.58 4.30 13.00
N SER A 114 -1.11 4.52 14.20
CA SER A 114 -1.58 3.48 15.11
C SER A 114 -3.09 3.62 15.32
N PHE A 115 -3.82 2.50 15.30
CA PHE A 115 -5.27 2.49 15.37
C PHE A 115 -5.79 1.39 16.27
N TYR A 116 -6.83 1.71 17.04
CA TYR A 116 -7.67 0.76 17.74
C TYR A 116 -8.95 0.53 16.93
N LEU A 117 -9.25 -0.72 16.62
CA LEU A 117 -10.44 -1.14 15.89
C LEU A 117 -11.30 -2.02 16.79
N ASP A 118 -12.55 -1.61 17.01
CA ASP A 118 -13.60 -2.42 17.63
C ASP A 118 -14.62 -2.77 16.55
N VAL A 119 -14.58 -4.02 16.11
CA VAL A 119 -15.44 -4.53 15.05
C VAL A 119 -16.90 -4.59 15.51
N SER A 120 -17.15 -4.99 16.76
CA SER A 120 -18.50 -5.11 17.33
C SER A 120 -19.24 -3.77 17.34
N ARG A 121 -18.51 -2.68 17.51
CA ARG A 121 -19.03 -1.30 17.51
C ARG A 121 -18.84 -0.56 16.19
N THR A 122 -18.21 -1.19 15.19
CA THR A 122 -17.86 -0.55 13.91
C THR A 122 -17.09 0.77 14.16
N SER A 123 -16.12 0.74 15.08
CA SER A 123 -15.40 1.92 15.54
C SER A 123 -13.91 1.81 15.28
N LEU A 124 -13.32 2.90 14.78
CA LEU A 124 -11.88 3.02 14.57
C LEU A 124 -11.38 4.32 15.20
N ILE A 125 -10.41 4.19 16.10
CA ILE A 125 -9.83 5.30 16.84
C ILE A 125 -8.34 5.35 16.54
N GLN A 126 -7.85 6.50 16.08
CA GLN A 126 -6.42 6.74 15.92
C GLN A 126 -5.78 6.97 17.30
N LEU A 127 -4.69 6.27 17.58
CA LEU A 127 -3.95 6.39 18.83
C LEU A 127 -2.67 7.21 18.59
N ASN A 128 -2.39 8.15 19.48
CA ASN A 128 -1.16 8.94 19.45
C ASN A 128 0.01 8.24 20.17
N GLU A 129 -0.29 7.21 20.96
CA GLU A 129 0.68 6.46 21.75
C GLU A 129 0.43 4.95 21.61
N LYS A 130 1.49 4.17 21.75
CA LYS A 130 1.39 2.70 21.70
C LYS A 130 0.65 2.21 22.95
N PRO A 131 -0.42 1.42 22.83
CA PRO A 131 -1.11 0.86 23.99
C PRO A 131 -0.14 -0.03 24.81
N LEU A 132 -0.20 0.12 26.13
CA LEU A 132 0.69 -0.52 27.12
C LEU A 132 0.64 -2.06 27.10
N ALA A 133 -0.44 -2.66 26.61
CA ALA A 133 -0.57 -4.09 26.37
C ALA A 133 -0.82 -4.33 24.87
N ALA A 134 0.24 -4.40 24.08
CA ALA A 134 0.12 -4.87 22.70
C ALA A 134 -0.32 -6.33 22.76
N GLY A 135 -1.54 -6.62 22.30
CA GLY A 135 -2.11 -7.97 22.33
C GLY A 135 -1.33 -8.99 21.50
N ARG A 136 -1.96 -10.11 21.15
CA ARG A 136 -1.26 -11.16 20.41
C ARG A 136 -1.03 -10.71 18.96
N PHE A 137 0.23 -10.67 18.53
CA PHE A 137 0.57 -10.45 17.11
C PHE A 137 -0.01 -11.58 16.25
N ILE A 138 -0.77 -11.21 15.20
CA ILE A 138 -1.42 -12.19 14.31
C ILE A 138 -0.92 -12.11 12.86
N GLY A 139 -0.24 -11.04 12.49
CA GLY A 139 0.31 -10.86 11.14
C GLY A 139 0.50 -9.38 10.80
N SER A 140 0.77 -9.11 9.53
CA SER A 140 0.96 -7.76 9.03
C SER A 140 0.44 -7.59 7.61
N PHE A 141 -0.14 -6.44 7.31
CA PHE A 141 -0.28 -5.97 5.93
C PHE A 141 1.11 -5.53 5.45
N ASP A 142 1.64 -6.19 4.44
CA ASP A 142 2.98 -5.96 3.95
C ASP A 142 3.16 -6.43 2.50
N HIS A 143 4.29 -6.06 1.91
CA HIS A 143 4.70 -6.58 0.61
C HIS A 143 5.67 -7.77 0.78
N ASP A 144 5.50 -8.81 -0.04
CA ASP A 144 6.47 -9.88 -0.21
C ASP A 144 6.59 -10.34 -1.67
N GLU A 145 7.18 -11.51 -1.91
CA GLU A 145 7.33 -12.07 -3.27
C GLU A 145 5.99 -12.31 -3.98
N SER A 146 4.89 -12.47 -3.23
CA SER A 146 3.54 -12.62 -3.76
C SER A 146 2.80 -11.29 -3.93
N GLY A 147 3.43 -10.17 -3.60
CA GLY A 147 2.86 -8.83 -3.69
C GLY A 147 2.34 -8.29 -2.37
N TRP A 148 1.42 -7.32 -2.45
CA TRP A 148 0.80 -6.68 -1.30
C TRP A 148 -0.35 -7.53 -0.76
N ARG A 149 -0.23 -7.96 0.50
CA ARG A 149 -1.21 -8.85 1.11
C ARG A 149 -1.12 -8.80 2.64
N PHE A 150 -2.08 -9.45 3.28
CA PHE A 150 -1.92 -9.81 4.67
C PHE A 150 -1.02 -11.05 4.77
N ILE A 151 0.03 -10.95 5.58
CA ILE A 151 0.97 -12.03 5.86
C ILE A 151 0.73 -12.49 7.31
N PRO A 152 0.16 -13.68 7.53
CA PRO A 152 -0.12 -14.17 8.88
C PRO A 152 1.17 -14.48 9.64
N VAL A 153 1.10 -14.46 10.98
CA VAL A 153 2.24 -14.74 11.86
C VAL A 153 2.85 -16.14 11.64
N SER A 154 2.06 -17.09 11.14
CA SER A 154 2.53 -18.42 10.76
C SER A 154 3.52 -18.41 9.58
N GLU A 155 3.48 -17.38 8.74
CA GLU A 155 4.38 -17.22 7.60
C GLU A 155 5.54 -16.26 7.90
N ARG A 156 5.29 -15.19 8.67
CA ARG A 156 6.31 -14.19 9.01
C ARG A 156 6.14 -13.71 10.45
N GLN A 157 7.17 -13.92 11.27
CA GLN A 157 7.21 -13.36 12.62
C GLN A 157 7.32 -11.84 12.59
N MET A 158 6.85 -11.18 13.65
CA MET A 158 7.00 -9.74 13.82
C MET A 158 8.49 -9.37 13.77
N LEU A 159 8.88 -8.49 12.86
CA LEU A 159 10.24 -7.92 12.91
C LEU A 159 10.34 -7.06 14.16
N GLN A 160 11.16 -7.51 15.12
CA GLN A 160 11.52 -6.70 16.27
C GLN A 160 12.49 -5.61 15.80
N GLY A 161 12.06 -4.35 15.86
CA GLY A 161 12.83 -3.10 15.80
C GLY A 161 14.16 -3.12 15.02
N GLY A 162 14.14 -2.52 13.84
CA GLY A 162 15.32 -1.87 13.25
C GLY A 162 14.98 -0.40 13.02
N ILE A 163 15.64 0.48 13.78
CA ILE A 163 15.87 1.86 13.33
C ILE A 163 16.97 1.77 12.27
#